data_AF-A0A1B0DJD3-F1
#
_entry.id   AF-A0A1B0DJD3-F1
#
_cell.length_a   1.000
_cell.length_b   1.000
_cell.length_c   1.000
_cell.angle_alpha   90.00
_cell.angle_beta   90.00
_cell.angle_gamma   90.00
#
_symmetry.space_group_name_H-M   'P 1'
#
loop_
_entity.id
_entity.type
_entity.pdbx_description
1 polymer ?
#
loop_
_entity_poly.entity_id
_entity_poly.type
_entity_poly.pdbx_seq_one_letter_code
_entity_poly.pdbx_strand_id
1 'polypeptide(L)'
;MKQLNLLNLWVLNYNIPGGKNIRGVSVMNAYKLLVPKESDTEQNLKLAGYLGWCNEMLHASVLMFDDVMDRSITRRGRLCWYKLEDIQLSAINDSFMIKAGIYQILKEHFTHLKCYTQLLELFNDMCFIAFLAEREQRPSQKTNRILIKRISMEFYQKINMKVPFVGCFSTQQ
;
A
#
# COMPACT_ATOMS: atom_id res chain seq x y z
N MET A 1 -12.74 0.48 -13.38
CA MET A 1 -13.97 0.61 -12.53
C MET A 1 -14.85 -0.64 -12.34
N LYS A 2 -15.29 -1.41 -13.36
CA LYS A 2 -16.28 -2.53 -13.15
C LYS A 2 -15.82 -3.64 -12.19
N GLN A 3 -14.51 -3.94 -12.12
CA GLN A 3 -13.96 -4.92 -11.17
C GLN A 3 -13.74 -4.36 -9.77
N LEU A 4 -13.52 -3.04 -9.63
CA LEU A 4 -13.47 -2.34 -8.33
C LEU A 4 -14.85 -2.22 -7.68
N ASN A 5 -15.93 -2.27 -8.45
CA ASN A 5 -17.30 -2.31 -7.90
C ASN A 5 -17.59 -3.60 -7.09
N LEU A 6 -16.78 -4.65 -7.23
CA LEU A 6 -16.87 -5.86 -6.39
C LEU A 6 -16.13 -5.69 -5.05
N LEU A 7 -15.19 -4.76 -4.97
CA LEU A 7 -14.60 -4.36 -3.69
C LEU A 7 -15.65 -3.53 -2.98
N ASN A 8 -16.39 -4.18 -2.08
CA ASN A 8 -17.51 -3.57 -1.38
C ASN A 8 -17.03 -2.25 -0.77
N LEU A 9 -17.52 -1.10 -1.24
CA LEU A 9 -17.06 0.24 -0.79
C LEU A 9 -17.03 0.34 0.73
N TRP A 10 -17.88 -0.46 1.40
CA TRP A 10 -17.90 -0.62 2.84
C TRP A 10 -16.55 -1.04 3.46
N VAL A 11 -15.84 -2.06 2.94
CA VAL A 11 -14.55 -2.48 3.53
C VAL A 11 -13.52 -1.36 3.47
N LEU A 12 -13.44 -0.66 2.35
CA LEU A 12 -12.53 0.46 2.16
C LEU A 12 -12.90 1.62 3.07
N ASN A 13 -14.19 2.01 3.10
CA ASN A 13 -14.70 3.11 3.92
C ASN A 13 -14.60 2.84 5.41
N TYR A 14 -14.59 1.57 5.83
CA TYR A 14 -14.42 1.20 7.22
C TYR A 14 -12.94 1.20 7.64
N ASN A 15 -12.07 0.60 6.83
CA ASN A 15 -10.69 0.29 7.22
C ASN A 15 -9.67 1.37 6.83
N ILE A 16 -9.94 2.19 5.81
CA ILE A 16 -8.99 3.20 5.33
C ILE A 16 -9.21 4.57 5.99
N PRO A 17 -10.43 5.13 6.08
CA PRO A 17 -10.71 6.36 6.82
C PRO A 17 -10.44 6.26 8.34
N GLY A 18 -10.30 7.40 9.01
CA GLY A 18 -10.09 7.48 10.47
C GLY A 18 -8.62 7.49 10.92
N GLY A 19 -7.67 7.49 9.98
CA GLY A 19 -6.27 7.83 10.22
C GLY A 19 -5.93 9.24 9.72
N LYS A 20 -4.68 9.66 9.91
CA LYS A 20 -4.17 10.96 9.38
C LYS A 20 -3.83 10.93 7.88
N ASN A 21 -4.01 9.77 7.21
CA ASN A 21 -3.62 9.52 5.81
C ASN A 21 -2.18 9.96 5.46
N ILE A 22 -1.28 9.90 6.45
CA ILE A 22 0.09 10.42 6.34
C ILE A 22 0.86 9.69 5.24
N ARG A 23 0.57 8.40 4.98
CA ARG A 23 1.32 7.62 3.99
C ARG A 23 0.93 8.05 2.57
N GLY A 24 -0.36 8.27 2.33
CA GLY A 24 -0.85 8.84 1.07
C GLY A 24 -0.38 10.28 0.85
N VAL A 25 -0.49 11.13 1.89
CA VAL A 25 -0.03 12.54 1.82
C VAL A 25 1.49 12.63 1.64
N SER A 26 2.26 11.74 2.26
CA SER A 26 3.72 11.70 2.08
C SER A 26 4.12 11.40 0.63
N VAL A 27 3.38 10.54 -0.07
CA VAL A 27 3.63 10.26 -1.50
C VAL A 27 3.40 11.52 -2.33
N MET A 28 2.31 12.25 -2.08
CA MET A 28 2.01 13.52 -2.77
C MET A 28 3.06 14.59 -2.49
N ASN A 29 3.50 14.70 -1.23
CA ASN A 29 4.53 15.66 -0.84
C ASN A 29 5.88 15.29 -1.47
N ALA A 30 6.25 14.01 -1.48
CA ALA A 30 7.47 13.53 -2.13
C ALA A 30 7.44 13.82 -3.64
N TYR A 31 6.31 13.58 -4.30
CA TYR A 31 6.13 13.94 -5.71
C TYR A 31 6.42 15.44 -5.96
N LYS A 32 5.78 16.33 -5.21
CA LYS A 32 5.98 17.79 -5.35
C LYS A 32 7.40 18.27 -5.06
N LEU A 33 8.13 17.54 -4.21
CA LEU A 33 9.51 17.89 -3.85
C LEU A 33 10.55 17.36 -4.85
N LEU A 34 10.27 16.21 -5.48
CA LEU A 34 11.26 15.49 -6.29
C LEU A 34 11.07 15.68 -7.80
N VAL A 35 9.86 16.03 -8.24
CA VAL A 35 9.53 16.17 -9.67
C VAL A 35 9.70 17.64 -10.09
N PRO A 36 10.34 17.90 -11.25
CA PRO A 36 10.45 19.26 -11.79
C PRO A 36 9.08 19.92 -11.97
N LYS A 37 9.00 21.25 -11.81
CA LYS A 37 7.73 22.00 -11.89
C LYS A 37 7.06 21.88 -13.26
N GLU A 38 7.85 21.68 -14.31
CA GLU A 38 7.39 21.48 -15.68
C GLU A 38 6.58 20.18 -15.83
N SER A 39 6.86 19.20 -14.97
CA SER A 39 6.14 17.93 -14.92
C SER A 39 4.99 17.93 -13.90
N ASP A 40 4.73 19.03 -13.18
CA ASP A 40 3.66 19.20 -12.18
C ASP A 40 2.30 19.49 -12.86
N THR A 41 1.87 18.55 -13.71
CA THR A 41 0.58 18.62 -14.41
C THR A 41 -0.53 18.03 -13.56
N GLU A 42 -1.78 18.44 -13.81
CA GLU A 42 -2.96 17.87 -13.14
C GLU A 42 -3.03 16.34 -13.32
N GLN A 43 -2.66 15.85 -14.50
CA GLN A 43 -2.59 14.41 -14.79
C GLN A 43 -1.57 13.69 -13.91
N ASN A 44 -0.37 14.24 -13.76
CA ASN A 44 0.68 13.63 -12.97
C ASN A 44 0.39 13.71 -11.46
N LEU A 45 -0.21 14.81 -11.00
CA LEU A 45 -0.74 14.91 -9.64
C LEU A 45 -1.82 13.86 -9.35
N LYS A 46 -2.70 13.60 -10.31
CA LYS A 46 -3.72 12.55 -10.18
C LYS A 46 -3.10 11.15 -10.09
N LEU A 47 -2.06 10.87 -10.90
CA LEU A 47 -1.30 9.63 -10.82
C LEU A 47 -0.57 9.48 -9.47
N ALA A 48 0.08 10.54 -8.98
CA ALA A 48 0.67 10.55 -7.64
C ALA A 48 -0.40 10.28 -6.55
N GLY A 49 -1.61 10.82 -6.72
CA GLY A 49 -2.75 10.57 -5.84
C GLY A 49 -3.15 9.11 -5.81
N TYR A 50 -3.23 8.44 -6.97
CA TYR A 50 -3.50 7.00 -7.04
C TYR A 50 -2.43 6.18 -6.33
N LEU A 51 -1.14 6.50 -6.49
CA LEU A 51 -0.06 5.83 -5.75
C LEU A 51 -0.18 6.04 -4.23
N GLY A 52 -0.54 7.24 -3.80
CA GLY A 52 -0.84 7.54 -2.40
C GLY A 52 -1.96 6.67 -1.85
N TRP A 53 -3.05 6.50 -2.60
CA TRP A 53 -4.16 5.62 -2.24
C TRP A 53 -3.75 4.15 -2.21
N CYS A 54 -2.98 3.67 -3.20
CA CYS A 54 -2.44 2.30 -3.19
C CYS A 54 -1.61 2.02 -1.93
N ASN A 55 -0.85 3.01 -1.44
CA ASN A 55 -0.06 2.89 -0.22
C ASN A 55 -0.94 2.79 1.04
N GLU A 56 -2.01 3.59 1.14
CA GLU A 56 -2.98 3.48 2.24
C GLU A 56 -3.75 2.14 2.20
N MET A 57 -4.11 1.67 1.00
CA MET A 57 -4.74 0.36 0.79
C MET A 57 -3.84 -0.78 1.25
N LEU A 58 -2.55 -0.75 0.89
CA LEU A 58 -1.59 -1.76 1.32
C LEU A 58 -1.52 -1.80 2.85
N HIS A 59 -1.32 -0.64 3.48
CA HIS A 59 -1.22 -0.55 4.92
C HIS A 59 -2.50 -1.02 5.63
N ALA A 60 -3.69 -0.67 5.11
CA ALA A 60 -4.95 -1.15 5.66
C ALA A 60 -5.09 -2.68 5.56
N SER A 61 -4.70 -3.29 4.43
CA SER A 61 -4.73 -4.75 4.29
C SER A 61 -3.85 -5.45 5.32
N VAL A 62 -2.64 -4.92 5.58
CA VAL A 62 -1.71 -5.47 6.58
C VAL A 62 -2.28 -5.33 8.00
N LEU A 63 -2.87 -4.18 8.35
CA LEU A 63 -3.51 -3.99 9.65
C LEU A 63 -4.71 -4.91 9.89
N MET A 64 -5.48 -5.21 8.84
CA MET A 64 -6.59 -6.18 8.96
C MET A 64 -6.08 -7.58 9.28
N PHE A 65 -4.95 -7.99 8.68
CA PHE A 65 -4.30 -9.25 9.03
C PHE A 65 -3.77 -9.23 10.47
N ASP A 66 -3.07 -8.17 10.86
CA ASP A 66 -2.54 -7.95 12.21
C ASP A 66 -3.66 -8.08 13.26
N ASP A 67 -4.78 -7.38 13.06
CA ASP A 67 -5.93 -7.42 13.97
C ASP A 67 -6.46 -8.85 14.17
N VAL A 68 -6.54 -9.66 13.12
CA VAL A 68 -6.97 -11.08 13.19
C VAL A 68 -5.96 -11.92 13.95
N MET A 69 -4.67 -11.78 13.63
CA MET A 69 -3.59 -12.61 14.18
C MET A 69 -3.36 -12.33 15.68
N ASP A 70 -3.42 -11.06 16.08
CA ASP A 70 -3.26 -10.61 17.47
C ASP A 70 -4.56 -10.68 18.28
N ARG A 71 -5.65 -11.08 17.63
CA ARG A 71 -6.99 -11.11 18.22
C ARG A 71 -7.43 -9.75 18.78
N SER A 72 -7.05 -8.67 18.11
CA SER A 72 -7.36 -7.30 18.50
C SER A 72 -8.87 -7.04 18.58
N ILE A 73 -9.32 -6.26 19.56
CA ILE A 73 -10.74 -5.93 19.73
C ILE A 73 -11.10 -4.66 18.94
N THR A 74 -10.25 -3.63 19.02
CA THR A 74 -10.53 -2.31 18.47
C THR A 74 -9.36 -1.71 17.69
N ARG A 75 -9.68 -0.99 16.62
CA ARG A 75 -8.76 -0.21 15.78
C ARG A 75 -9.39 1.15 15.51
N ARG A 76 -8.63 2.23 15.73
CA ARG A 76 -9.08 3.63 15.48
C ARG A 76 -10.42 3.98 16.15
N GLY A 77 -10.62 3.49 17.38
CA GLY A 77 -11.83 3.75 18.18
C GLY A 77 -13.07 2.98 17.73
N ARG A 78 -12.94 1.99 16.84
CA ARG A 78 -14.02 1.11 16.38
C ARG A 78 -13.64 -0.35 16.53
N LEU A 79 -14.60 -1.26 16.47
CA LEU A 79 -14.32 -2.69 16.41
C LEU A 79 -13.43 -3.01 15.20
N CYS A 80 -12.46 -3.90 15.38
CA CYS A 80 -11.69 -4.44 14.25
C CYS A 80 -12.64 -5.09 13.24
N TRP A 81 -12.32 -5.04 11.96
CA TRP A 81 -13.22 -5.50 10.89
C TRP A 81 -13.71 -6.95 11.12
N TYR A 82 -12.81 -7.84 11.51
CA TYR A 82 -13.12 -9.25 11.78
C TYR A 82 -13.96 -9.48 13.06
N LYS A 83 -14.20 -8.45 13.87
CA LYS A 83 -15.06 -8.51 15.06
C LYS A 83 -16.52 -8.19 14.76
N LEU A 84 -16.84 -7.70 13.56
CA LEU A 84 -18.22 -7.49 13.14
C LEU A 84 -18.91 -8.84 12.89
N GLU A 85 -20.15 -8.97 13.37
CA GLU A 85 -20.91 -10.22 13.37
C GLU A 85 -21.09 -10.80 11.96
N ASP A 86 -21.35 -9.94 10.97
CA ASP A 86 -21.53 -10.33 9.56
C ASP A 86 -20.22 -10.58 8.80
N ILE A 87 -19.06 -10.23 9.39
CA ILE A 87 -17.76 -10.30 8.71
C ILE A 87 -16.94 -11.49 9.22
N GLN A 88 -16.63 -11.51 10.52
CA GLN A 88 -15.81 -12.55 11.14
C GLN A 88 -14.54 -12.86 10.33
N LEU A 89 -14.26 -14.13 10.05
CA LEU A 89 -13.07 -14.54 9.28
C LEU A 89 -13.14 -14.22 7.79
N SER A 90 -14.28 -13.79 7.25
CA SER A 90 -14.38 -13.25 5.89
C SER A 90 -13.51 -12.00 5.71
N ALA A 91 -13.17 -11.32 6.82
CA ALA A 91 -12.18 -10.25 6.87
C ALA A 91 -10.84 -10.61 6.20
N ILE A 92 -10.44 -11.89 6.22
CA ILE A 92 -9.23 -12.38 5.57
C ILE A 92 -9.36 -12.26 4.04
N ASN A 93 -10.51 -12.63 3.48
CA ASN A 93 -10.75 -12.47 2.05
C ASN A 93 -10.82 -10.98 1.69
N ASP A 94 -11.48 -10.17 2.51
CA ASP A 94 -11.60 -8.74 2.29
C ASP A 94 -10.24 -8.02 2.27
N SER A 95 -9.32 -8.39 3.17
CA SER A 95 -7.97 -7.82 3.18
C SER A 95 -7.17 -8.21 1.92
N PHE A 96 -7.31 -9.45 1.44
CA PHE A 96 -6.74 -9.87 0.16
C PHE A 96 -7.35 -9.12 -1.03
N MET A 97 -8.66 -8.88 -1.03
CA MET A 97 -9.33 -8.11 -2.08
C MET A 97 -8.83 -6.67 -2.13
N ILE A 98 -8.59 -6.01 -0.99
CA ILE A 98 -7.96 -4.68 -0.95
C ILE A 98 -6.57 -4.72 -1.59
N LYS A 99 -5.73 -5.70 -1.21
CA LYS A 99 -4.40 -5.88 -1.81
C LYS A 99 -4.48 -6.13 -3.31
N ALA A 100 -5.40 -6.97 -3.77
CA ALA A 100 -5.62 -7.23 -5.19
C ALA A 100 -6.07 -5.96 -5.95
N GLY A 101 -6.89 -5.12 -5.31
CA GLY A 101 -7.36 -3.84 -5.84
C GLY A 101 -6.24 -2.87 -6.19
N ILE A 102 -5.12 -2.89 -5.44
CA ILE A 102 -3.92 -2.09 -5.76
C ILE A 102 -3.44 -2.39 -7.18
N TYR A 103 -3.29 -3.67 -7.53
CA TYR A 103 -2.80 -4.05 -8.85
C TYR A 103 -3.81 -3.72 -9.97
N GLN A 104 -5.11 -3.67 -9.65
CA GLN A 104 -6.11 -3.18 -10.61
C GLN A 104 -5.94 -1.68 -10.88
N ILE A 105 -5.72 -0.87 -9.84
CA ILE A 105 -5.44 0.57 -9.99
C ILE A 105 -4.15 0.78 -10.79
N LEU A 106 -3.09 0.05 -10.46
CA LEU A 106 -1.83 0.13 -11.21
C LEU A 106 -2.03 -0.23 -12.68
N LYS A 107 -2.75 -1.31 -12.96
CA LYS A 107 -3.04 -1.74 -14.33
C LYS A 107 -3.85 -0.70 -15.11
N GLU A 108 -4.89 -0.14 -14.49
CA GLU A 108 -5.81 0.81 -15.12
C GLU A 108 -5.12 2.16 -15.43
N HIS A 109 -4.20 2.61 -14.58
CA HIS A 109 -3.67 3.98 -14.66
C HIS A 109 -2.20 4.09 -15.04
N PHE A 110 -1.39 3.02 -14.97
CA PHE A 110 0.06 3.12 -15.13
C PHE A 110 0.63 2.26 -16.26
N THR A 111 -0.14 1.37 -16.88
CA THR A 111 0.34 0.44 -17.92
C THR A 111 0.99 1.12 -19.13
N HIS A 112 0.58 2.34 -19.46
CA HIS A 112 1.15 3.13 -20.54
C HIS A 112 2.45 3.85 -20.17
N LEU A 113 2.84 3.83 -18.89
CA LEU A 113 4.05 4.47 -18.39
C LEU A 113 5.20 3.46 -18.31
N LYS A 114 6.41 3.91 -18.65
CA LYS A 114 7.63 3.08 -18.63
C LYS A 114 7.92 2.45 -17.25
N CYS A 115 7.46 3.09 -16.19
CA CYS A 115 7.69 2.67 -14.81
C CYS A 115 6.66 1.66 -14.27
N TYR A 116 5.68 1.21 -15.08
CA TYR A 116 4.64 0.27 -14.64
C TYR A 116 5.20 -0.97 -13.94
N THR A 117 6.18 -1.64 -14.55
CA THR A 117 6.79 -2.86 -13.98
C THR A 117 7.49 -2.57 -12.66
N GLN A 118 8.19 -1.44 -12.57
CA GLN A 118 8.87 -1.02 -11.33
C GLN A 118 7.86 -0.76 -10.20
N LEU A 119 6.69 -0.19 -10.53
CA LEU A 119 5.62 0.00 -9.55
C LEU A 119 5.03 -1.34 -9.08
N LEU A 120 4.83 -2.30 -10.00
CA LEU A 120 4.38 -3.65 -9.63
C LEU A 120 5.36 -4.34 -8.69
N GLU A 121 6.66 -4.33 -9.03
CA GLU A 121 7.73 -4.90 -8.21
C GLU A 121 7.77 -4.23 -6.83
N LEU A 122 7.74 -2.89 -6.80
CA LEU A 122 7.75 -2.12 -5.57
C LEU A 122 6.59 -2.51 -4.63
N PHE A 123 5.35 -2.57 -5.13
CA PHE A 123 4.22 -2.96 -4.30
C PHE A 123 4.28 -4.43 -3.85
N ASN A 124 4.79 -5.33 -4.68
CA ASN A 124 5.03 -6.71 -4.28
C ASN A 124 6.08 -6.83 -3.17
N ASP A 125 7.21 -6.14 -3.31
CA ASP A 125 8.28 -6.14 -2.31
C ASP A 125 7.83 -5.52 -0.99
N MET A 126 7.09 -4.40 -1.04
CA MET A 126 6.50 -3.78 0.14
C MET A 126 5.53 -4.73 0.85
N CYS A 127 4.69 -5.46 0.12
CA CYS A 127 3.83 -6.50 0.70
C CYS A 127 4.67 -7.57 1.40
N PHE A 128 5.66 -8.12 0.70
CA PHE A 128 6.49 -9.20 1.22
C PHE A 128 7.19 -8.79 2.52
N ILE A 129 7.80 -7.60 2.54
CA ILE A 129 8.49 -7.07 3.70
C ILE A 129 7.53 -6.82 4.86
N ALA A 130 6.34 -6.28 4.60
CA ALA A 130 5.36 -6.03 5.64
C ALA A 130 4.92 -7.32 6.34
N PHE A 131 4.58 -8.37 5.58
CA PHE A 131 4.20 -9.66 6.15
C PHE A 131 5.36 -10.39 6.83
N LEU A 132 6.57 -10.27 6.28
CA LEU A 132 7.76 -10.81 6.90
C LEU A 132 8.03 -10.13 8.25
N ALA A 133 7.97 -8.80 8.30
CA ALA A 133 8.14 -8.03 9.53
C ALA A 133 7.10 -8.41 10.59
N GLU A 134 5.85 -8.58 10.16
CA GLU A 134 4.77 -8.98 11.06
C GLU A 134 4.97 -10.38 11.65
N ARG A 135 5.44 -11.32 10.83
CA ARG A 135 5.81 -12.66 11.30
C ARG A 135 6.90 -12.63 12.38
N GLU A 136 7.88 -11.73 12.26
CA GLU A 136 9.03 -11.63 13.18
C GLU A 136 8.72 -10.92 14.51
N GLN A 137 7.66 -10.10 14.57
CA GLN A 137 7.20 -9.52 15.83
C GLN A 137 6.73 -10.61 16.81
N ARG A 138 6.40 -11.81 16.29
CA ARG A 138 5.93 -12.92 17.11
C ARG A 138 7.07 -13.60 17.85
N PRO A 139 6.98 -13.72 19.19
CA PRO A 139 8.04 -14.32 20.01
C PRO A 139 8.25 -15.83 19.76
N SER A 140 7.35 -16.49 19.03
CA SER A 140 7.41 -17.92 18.74
C SER A 140 8.30 -18.31 17.55
N GLN A 141 8.78 -17.36 16.73
CA GLN A 141 9.62 -17.66 15.56
C GLN A 141 11.04 -17.12 15.73
N LYS A 142 12.02 -18.02 15.95
CA LYS A 142 13.45 -17.69 15.93
C LYS A 142 13.94 -17.60 14.48
N THR A 143 13.69 -16.49 13.79
CA THR A 143 14.37 -16.23 12.50
C THR A 143 15.55 -15.29 12.70
N ASN A 144 16.54 -15.38 11.80
CA ASN A 144 17.75 -14.56 11.85
C ASN A 144 17.44 -13.08 11.55
N ARG A 145 17.16 -12.30 12.61
CA ARG A 145 16.85 -10.85 12.58
C ARG A 145 17.86 -10.02 11.77
N ILE A 146 19.09 -10.48 11.59
CA ILE A 146 20.15 -9.80 10.84
C ILE A 146 19.88 -9.85 9.33
N LEU A 147 19.43 -10.99 8.80
CA LEU A 147 19.14 -11.16 7.37
C LEU A 147 18.00 -10.24 6.91
N ILE A 148 16.98 -10.04 7.76
CA ILE A 148 15.81 -9.21 7.43
C ILE A 148 16.14 -7.72 7.54
N LYS A 149 16.93 -7.30 8.54
CA LYS A 149 17.46 -5.92 8.56
C LYS A 149 18.28 -5.61 7.31
N ARG A 150 19.09 -6.56 6.85
CA ARG A 150 19.83 -6.42 5.58
C ARG A 150 18.90 -6.28 4.38
N ILE A 151 17.89 -7.14 4.25
CA ILE A 151 16.88 -7.05 3.16
C ILE A 151 16.11 -5.72 3.22
N SER A 152 15.68 -5.30 4.41
CA SER A 152 14.97 -4.03 4.61
C SER A 152 15.84 -2.83 4.24
N MET A 153 17.11 -2.80 4.66
CA MET A 153 18.05 -1.72 4.35
C MET A 153 18.45 -1.68 2.87
N GLU A 154 18.73 -2.84 2.25
CA GLU A 154 18.97 -2.95 0.81
C GLU A 154 17.74 -2.49 0.00
N PHE A 155 16.54 -2.76 0.53
CA PHE A 155 15.30 -2.30 -0.06
C PHE A 155 15.09 -0.79 0.10
N TYR A 156 15.30 -0.20 1.29
CA TYR A 156 15.26 1.26 1.46
C TYR A 156 16.27 1.98 0.55
N GLN A 157 17.44 1.37 0.31
CA GLN A 157 18.43 1.89 -0.65
C GLN A 157 17.96 1.76 -2.11
N LYS A 158 17.22 0.70 -2.47
CA LYS A 158 16.54 0.57 -3.78
C LYS A 158 15.34 1.51 -3.93
N ILE A 159 14.57 1.76 -2.86
CA ILE A 159 13.53 2.80 -2.77
C ILE A 159 14.14 4.19 -2.52
N ASN A 160 15.41 4.44 -2.83
CA ASN A 160 15.83 5.82 -3.03
C ASN A 160 14.93 6.38 -4.14
N MET A 161 13.95 7.18 -3.73
CA MET A 161 12.77 7.67 -4.47
C MET A 161 13.12 8.45 -5.75
N LYS A 162 14.40 8.53 -6.11
CA LYS A 162 14.91 9.10 -7.35
C LYS A 162 14.50 8.29 -8.58
N VAL A 163 14.34 6.98 -8.50
CA VAL A 163 14.24 6.16 -9.73
C VAL A 163 12.81 6.01 -10.28
N PRO A 164 11.76 5.73 -9.48
CA PRO A 164 10.41 5.58 -10.03
C PRO A 164 9.77 6.93 -10.36
N PHE A 165 9.78 7.89 -9.44
CA PHE A 165 9.02 9.14 -9.60
C PHE A 165 9.63 10.08 -10.64
N VAL A 166 10.94 10.33 -10.59
CA VAL A 166 11.58 11.25 -11.55
C VAL A 166 11.59 10.63 -12.96
N GLY A 167 11.77 9.31 -13.08
CA GLY A 167 11.74 8.59 -14.36
C GLY A 167 10.34 8.41 -14.97
N CYS A 168 9.29 8.21 -14.16
CA CYS A 168 7.90 8.05 -14.65
C CYS A 168 7.40 9.29 -15.41
N PHE A 169 7.74 10.49 -14.92
CA PHE A 169 7.09 11.75 -15.34
C PHE A 169 7.97 12.66 -16.21
N SER A 170 9.21 12.26 -16.49
CA SER A 170 10.20 13.07 -17.23
C SER A 170 10.27 12.79 -18.73
N THR A 171 9.54 11.80 -19.27
CA THR A 171 9.57 11.49 -20.71
C THR A 171 8.17 11.46 -21.32
N GLN A 172 7.60 12.65 -21.52
CA GLN A 172 6.51 12.89 -22.48
C GLN A 172 6.94 13.96 -23.52
N GLN A 173 8.16 13.84 -24.03
CA GLN A 173 8.60 14.49 -25.26
C GLN A 173 8.77 13.44 -26.34
#